data_AF-A0A839LCV8-F1
#
_entry.id   AF-A0A839LCV8-F1
#
_cell.length_a   1.000
_cell.length_b   1.000
_cell.length_c   1.000
_cell.angle_alpha   90.00
_cell.angle_beta   90.00
_cell.angle_gamma   90.00
#
_symmetry.space_group_name_H-M   'P 1'
#
loop_
_entity.id
_entity.type
_entity.pdbx_description
1 polymer ?
#
loop_
_entity_poly.entity_id
_entity_poly.type
_entity_poly.pdbx_seq_one_letter_code
_entity_poly.pdbx_strand_id
1 'polypeptide(L)'
;MADHADTPIRQVLFVAPAEPDKFGLAEALPHHRLAVPSSLVASQTDPWMSAASALRWASRWGASYSNLGAVGHINTESGFGPFPLARRWVEAARARAAREQRPAHATIQEWRFAV
;
A
#
# COMPACT_ATOMS: atom_id res chain seq x y z
N MET A 1 15.12 11.97 19.54
CA MET A 1 14.44 12.00 18.24
C MET A 1 15.10 10.89 17.43
N ALA A 2 14.54 9.67 17.47
CA ALA A 2 15.22 8.50 16.92
C ALA A 2 15.29 8.64 15.39
N ASP A 3 16.51 8.59 14.88
CA ASP A 3 16.79 8.54 13.46
C ASP A 3 16.31 7.18 12.93
N HIS A 4 15.19 7.18 12.21
CA HIS A 4 14.54 5.98 11.68
C HIS A 4 15.11 5.54 10.32
N ALA A 5 16.22 6.14 9.87
CA ALA A 5 16.77 5.93 8.53
C ALA A 5 17.02 4.45 8.19
N ASP A 6 17.34 3.59 9.18
CA ASP A 6 17.61 2.16 8.97
C ASP A 6 16.41 1.24 9.21
N THR A 7 15.23 1.76 9.54
CA THR A 7 14.05 0.90 9.72
C THR A 7 13.49 0.50 8.34
N PRO A 8 13.44 -0.80 7.99
CA PRO A 8 12.97 -1.21 6.68
C PRO A 8 11.50 -0.88 6.48
N ILE A 9 11.16 -0.27 5.35
CA ILE A 9 9.78 -0.07 4.92
C ILE A 9 9.15 -1.44 4.68
N ARG A 10 8.07 -1.74 5.40
CA ARG A 10 7.37 -3.04 5.25
C ARG A 10 6.27 -3.03 4.22
N GLN A 11 5.59 -1.89 4.04
CA GLN A 11 4.48 -1.74 3.12
C GLN A 11 4.23 -0.27 2.80
N VAL A 12 3.71 0.00 1.60
CA VAL A 12 3.26 1.33 1.16
C VAL A 12 1.76 1.32 0.87
N LEU A 13 1.07 2.40 1.24
CA LEU A 13 -0.32 2.68 0.89
C LEU A 13 -0.40 4.06 0.22
N PHE A 14 -0.67 4.07 -1.09
CA PHE A 14 -0.93 5.28 -1.86
C PHE A 14 -2.43 5.59 -1.82
N VAL A 15 -2.79 6.81 -1.44
CA VAL A 15 -4.19 7.28 -1.38
C VAL A 15 -4.33 8.52 -2.23
N ALA A 16 -5.20 8.47 -3.24
CA ALA A 16 -5.41 9.56 -4.19
C ALA A 16 -4.10 10.21 -4.68
N PRO A 17 -3.14 9.41 -5.22
CA PRO A 17 -1.89 9.98 -5.70
C PRO A 17 -2.17 10.95 -6.86
N ALA A 18 -1.32 11.96 -7.00
CA ALA A 18 -1.38 12.88 -8.11
C ALA A 18 -0.63 12.30 -9.33
N GLU A 19 -1.06 12.64 -10.54
CA GLU A 19 -0.44 12.14 -11.78
C GLU A 19 1.02 12.59 -11.93
N PRO A 20 2.03 11.69 -11.88
CA PRO A 20 3.43 12.10 -11.99
C PRO A 20 3.78 12.81 -13.28
N ASP A 21 3.13 12.46 -14.40
CA ASP A 21 3.31 13.12 -15.70
C ASP A 21 2.95 14.61 -15.63
N LYS A 22 1.91 14.99 -14.88
CA LYS A 22 1.49 16.40 -14.72
C LYS A 22 2.53 17.25 -13.97
N PHE A 23 3.41 16.61 -13.20
CA PHE A 23 4.46 17.28 -12.43
C PHE A 23 5.85 17.08 -13.03
N GLY A 24 5.98 16.44 -14.21
CA GLY A 24 7.28 16.15 -14.82
C GLY A 24 8.13 15.17 -14.01
N LEU A 25 7.50 14.35 -13.15
CA LEU A 25 8.19 13.42 -12.25
C LEU A 25 8.17 11.97 -12.74
N ALA A 26 7.47 11.68 -13.84
CA ALA A 26 7.26 10.31 -14.30
C ALA A 26 8.56 9.53 -14.48
N GLU A 27 9.56 10.13 -15.13
CA GLU A 27 10.89 9.51 -15.38
C GLU A 27 11.74 9.34 -14.12
N ALA A 28 11.47 10.14 -13.08
CA ALA A 28 12.16 10.04 -11.80
C ALA A 28 11.59 8.94 -10.90
N LEU A 29 10.42 8.39 -11.24
CA LEU A 29 9.76 7.36 -10.45
C LEU A 29 10.12 5.95 -10.94
N PRO A 30 10.02 4.93 -10.07
CA PRO A 30 10.30 3.56 -10.47
C PRO A 30 9.39 3.10 -11.62
N HIS A 31 10.01 2.62 -12.70
CA HIS A 31 9.33 1.97 -13.83
C HIS A 31 9.24 0.44 -13.71
N HIS A 32 9.43 -0.08 -12.49
CA HIS A 32 9.37 -1.50 -12.16
C HIS A 32 8.57 -1.72 -10.87
N ARG A 33 8.31 -3.00 -10.54
CA ARG A 33 7.60 -3.37 -9.31
C ARG A 33 8.39 -2.92 -8.08
N LEU A 34 7.70 -2.35 -7.10
CA LEU A 34 8.33 -1.96 -5.86
C LEU A 34 8.75 -3.21 -5.06
N ALA A 35 9.87 -3.12 -4.35
CA ALA A 35 10.38 -4.22 -3.53
C ALA A 35 9.55 -4.50 -2.27
N VAL A 36 8.57 -3.64 -1.97
CA VAL A 36 7.70 -3.73 -0.80
C VAL A 36 6.25 -3.94 -1.23
N PRO A 37 5.48 -4.75 -0.49
CA PRO A 37 4.04 -4.83 -0.67
C PRO A 37 3.41 -3.43 -0.76
N SER A 38 2.61 -3.22 -1.79
CA SER A 38 2.07 -1.90 -2.10
C SER A 38 0.58 -1.97 -2.39
N SER A 39 -0.15 -0.93 -2.02
CA SER A 39 -1.58 -0.78 -2.32
C SER A 39 -1.86 0.64 -2.77
N LEU A 40 -2.70 0.81 -3.80
CA LEU A 40 -3.10 2.10 -4.35
C LEU A 40 -4.61 2.23 -4.32
N VAL A 41 -5.07 3.35 -3.77
CA VAL A 41 -6.48 3.69 -3.62
C VAL A 41 -6.73 4.93 -4.47
N ALA A 42 -7.69 4.85 -5.37
CA ALA A 42 -8.03 5.92 -6.29
C ALA A 42 -9.54 6.19 -6.31
N SER A 43 -9.89 7.30 -6.93
CA SER A 43 -11.27 7.73 -7.19
C SER A 43 -11.46 7.91 -8.70
N GLN A 44 -12.68 7.70 -9.18
CA GLN A 44 -13.05 7.90 -10.59
C GLN A 44 -13.12 9.39 -10.97
N THR A 45 -13.36 10.27 -9.98
CA THR A 45 -13.56 11.70 -10.18
C THR A 45 -12.46 12.55 -9.54
N ASP A 46 -11.28 11.96 -9.32
CA ASP A 46 -10.13 12.70 -8.81
C ASP A 46 -9.59 13.67 -9.89
N PRO A 47 -9.54 15.00 -9.62
CA PRO A 47 -9.03 15.99 -10.56
C PRO A 47 -7.52 15.86 -10.83
N TRP A 48 -6.77 15.29 -9.89
CA TRP A 48 -5.31 15.22 -9.96
C TRP A 48 -4.84 14.00 -10.75
N MET A 49 -5.56 12.89 -10.68
CA MET A 49 -5.20 11.66 -11.38
C MET A 49 -6.42 10.87 -11.86
N SER A 50 -6.48 10.57 -13.15
CA SER A 50 -7.55 9.71 -13.67
C SER A 50 -7.45 8.29 -13.11
N ALA A 51 -8.59 7.62 -12.91
CA ALA A 51 -8.61 6.22 -12.47
C ALA A 51 -7.82 5.28 -13.41
N ALA A 52 -7.84 5.55 -14.71
CA ALA A 52 -7.06 4.80 -15.69
C ALA A 52 -5.55 4.96 -15.45
N SER A 53 -5.09 6.17 -15.18
CA SER A 53 -3.66 6.38 -14.87
C SER A 53 -3.27 5.79 -13.53
N ALA A 54 -4.11 5.95 -12.51
CA ALA A 54 -3.88 5.34 -11.21
C ALA A 54 -3.74 3.81 -11.34
N LEU A 55 -4.55 3.16 -12.18
CA LEU A 55 -4.44 1.73 -12.48
C LEU A 55 -3.14 1.39 -13.24
N ARG A 56 -2.72 2.22 -14.21
CA ARG A 56 -1.43 2.03 -14.91
C ARG A 56 -0.26 2.08 -13.94
N TRP A 57 -0.21 3.08 -13.06
CA TRP A 57 0.84 3.21 -12.05
C TRP A 57 0.79 2.10 -11.02
N ALA A 58 -0.41 1.70 -10.56
CA ALA A 58 -0.56 0.55 -9.68
C ALA A 58 -0.01 -0.73 -10.33
N SER A 59 -0.31 -0.95 -11.62
CA SER A 59 0.18 -2.11 -12.37
C SER A 59 1.71 -2.08 -12.53
N ARG A 60 2.27 -0.92 -12.86
CA ARG A 60 3.72 -0.69 -12.98
C ARG A 60 4.45 -1.01 -11.67
N TRP A 61 3.93 -0.53 -10.55
CA TRP A 61 4.51 -0.75 -9.22
C TRP A 61 4.17 -2.11 -8.61
N GLY A 62 3.30 -2.89 -9.25
CA GLY A 62 2.80 -4.15 -8.70
C GLY A 62 1.93 -3.97 -7.45
N ALA A 63 1.32 -2.80 -7.29
CA ALA A 63 0.44 -2.48 -6.18
C ALA A 63 -0.96 -3.08 -6.39
N SER A 64 -1.58 -3.54 -5.30
CA SER A 64 -3.02 -3.87 -5.31
C SER A 64 -3.83 -2.60 -5.51
N TYR A 65 -4.78 -2.60 -6.45
CA TYR A 65 -5.57 -1.42 -6.80
C TYR A 65 -6.98 -1.49 -6.22
N SER A 66 -7.42 -0.42 -5.58
CA SER A 66 -8.80 -0.24 -5.09
C SER A 66 -9.36 1.07 -5.60
N ASN A 67 -10.54 1.03 -6.22
CA ASN A 67 -11.25 2.22 -6.66
C ASN A 67 -12.47 2.45 -5.75
N LEU A 68 -12.59 3.64 -5.18
CA LEU A 68 -13.69 4.01 -4.30
C LEU A 68 -14.91 4.59 -5.02
N GLY A 69 -14.89 4.60 -6.36
CA GLY A 69 -15.95 5.20 -7.18
C GLY A 69 -15.76 6.71 -7.32
N ALA A 70 -16.84 7.42 -7.61
CA ALA A 70 -16.85 8.86 -7.86
C ALA A 70 -16.85 9.68 -6.56
N VAL A 71 -15.72 9.69 -5.85
CA VAL A 71 -15.61 10.30 -4.51
C VAL A 71 -14.69 11.52 -4.46
N GLY A 72 -14.28 12.08 -5.62
CA GLY A 72 -13.38 13.22 -5.69
C GLY A 72 -11.95 12.89 -5.25
N HIS A 73 -11.18 13.90 -4.85
CA HIS A 73 -9.84 13.72 -4.30
C HIS A 73 -9.95 13.34 -2.81
N ILE A 74 -9.57 12.13 -2.42
CA ILE A 74 -9.79 11.52 -1.09
C ILE A 74 -9.16 12.37 0.02
N ASN A 75 -9.89 13.36 0.50
CA ASN A 75 -9.46 14.40 1.45
C ASN A 75 -10.65 14.77 2.35
N THR A 76 -10.45 15.71 3.26
CA THR A 76 -11.51 16.15 4.19
C THR A 76 -12.69 16.81 3.46
N GLU A 77 -12.43 17.56 2.39
CA GLU A 77 -13.47 18.27 1.62
C GLU A 77 -14.39 17.31 0.86
N SER A 78 -13.87 16.16 0.43
CA SER A 78 -14.63 15.09 -0.21
C SER A 78 -15.25 14.09 0.78
N GLY A 79 -15.20 14.38 2.08
CA GLY A 79 -15.84 13.59 3.13
C GLY A 79 -14.95 12.52 3.78
N PHE A 80 -13.65 12.47 3.46
CA PHE A 80 -12.69 11.54 4.05
C PHE A 80 -11.89 12.18 5.20
N GLY A 81 -12.60 12.73 6.20
CA GLY A 81 -11.99 13.19 7.45
C GLY A 81 -11.51 11.99 8.28
N PRO A 82 -12.34 11.44 9.19
CA PRO A 82 -12.07 10.10 9.70
C PRO A 82 -12.10 9.11 8.54
N PHE A 83 -11.00 8.38 8.33
CA PHE A 83 -10.92 7.39 7.26
C PHE A 83 -10.72 5.96 7.79
N PRO A 84 -11.77 5.33 8.38
CA PRO A 84 -11.67 3.98 8.96
C PRO A 84 -11.17 2.92 7.98
N LEU A 85 -11.47 3.07 6.68
CA LEU A 85 -11.00 2.16 5.64
C LEU A 85 -9.47 2.17 5.51
N ALA A 86 -8.83 3.35 5.52
CA ALA A 86 -7.37 3.44 5.55
C ALA A 86 -6.77 2.78 6.79
N ARG A 87 -7.39 2.99 7.96
CA ARG A 87 -6.97 2.30 9.18
C ARG A 87 -7.02 0.79 9.03
N ARG A 88 -8.07 0.23 8.42
CA ARG A 88 -8.16 -1.22 8.18
C ARG A 88 -7.05 -1.72 7.26
N TRP A 89 -6.69 -0.99 6.21
CA TRP A 89 -5.59 -1.37 5.33
C TRP A 89 -4.25 -1.38 6.05
N VAL A 90 -3.99 -0.38 6.90
CA VAL A 90 -2.78 -0.31 7.72
C VAL A 90 -2.74 -1.45 8.74
N GLU A 91 -3.85 -1.74 9.43
CA GLU A 91 -3.88 -2.86 10.37
C GLU A 91 -3.72 -4.21 9.68
N ALA A 92 -4.30 -4.39 8.50
CA ALA A 92 -4.06 -5.58 7.68
C ALA A 92 -2.59 -5.70 7.24
N ALA A 93 -1.95 -4.58 6.90
CA ALA A 93 -0.51 -4.52 6.60
C ALA A 93 0.34 -4.97 7.78
N ARG A 94 0.06 -4.42 8.97
CA ARG A 94 0.74 -4.78 10.22
C ARG A 94 0.56 -6.26 10.55
N ALA A 95 -0.65 -6.79 10.39
CA ALA A 95 -0.94 -8.19 10.64
C ALA A 95 -0.19 -9.14 9.68
N ARG A 96 -0.05 -8.78 8.40
CA ARG A 96 0.75 -9.55 7.44
C ARG A 96 2.23 -9.53 7.80
N ALA A 97 2.79 -8.36 8.08
CA ALA A 97 4.19 -8.21 8.46
C ALA A 97 4.53 -8.98 9.76
N ALA A 98 3.61 -9.04 10.72
CA ALA A 98 3.77 -9.82 11.95
C ALA A 98 3.74 -11.34 11.70
N ARG A 99 2.97 -11.82 10.71
CA ARG A 99 2.92 -13.25 10.34
C ARG A 99 4.20 -13.71 9.65
N GLU A 100 4.76 -12.89 8.77
CA GLU A 100 6.04 -13.17 8.09
C GLU A 100 7.23 -13.23 9.07
N GLN A 101 7.14 -12.51 10.18
CA GLN A 101 8.16 -12.50 11.23
C GLN A 101 8.03 -13.67 12.22
N ARG A 102 6.92 -14.41 12.22
CA ARG A 102 6.84 -15.62 13.05
C ARG A 102 7.79 -16.66 12.48
N PRO A 103 8.80 -17.11 13.24
CA PRO A 103 9.64 -18.19 12.76
C PRO A 103 8.78 -19.43 12.52
N ALA A 104 9.04 -20.14 11.43
CA ALA A 104 8.44 -21.43 11.12
C ALA A 104 8.99 -22.52 12.07
N HIS A 105 8.89 -22.32 13.39
CA HIS A 105 9.18 -23.36 14.37
C HIS A 105 7.89 -24.11 14.70
N ALA A 106 7.58 -25.04 13.81
CA ALA A 106 6.85 -26.26 14.16
C ALA A 106 7.31 -27.36 13.19
N THR A 107 8.60 -27.71 13.26
CA THR A 107 9.07 -28.98 12.72
C THR A 107 8.38 -30.10 13.52
N ILE A 108 7.64 -30.95 12.82
CA ILE A 108 6.90 -32.13 13.31
C ILE A 108 7.78 -33.13 14.11
N GLN A 109 9.10 -32.89 14.23
CA GLN A 109 10.04 -33.79 14.88
C GLN A 109 10.03 -33.77 16.42
N GLU A 110 9.29 -32.89 17.09
CA GLU A 110 9.23 -32.85 18.57
C GLU A 110 8.23 -33.84 19.21
N TRP A 111 7.42 -34.57 18.42
CA TRP A 111 6.43 -35.52 18.93
C TRP A 111 6.83 -36.99 18.73
N ARG A 112 8.09 -37.33 18.99
CA ARG A 112 8.58 -38.72 18.90
C ARG A 112 9.40 -39.19 20.11
N PHE A 113 9.02 -38.82 21.33
CA PHE A 113 9.48 -39.54 22.53
C PHE A 113 8.40 -39.55 23.62
N ALA A 114 7.44 -40.46 23.48
CA ALA A 114 6.62 -40.96 24.58
C ALA A 114 6.13 -42.37 24.21
N VAL A 115 7.05 -43.34 24.25
CA VAL A 115 6.77 -44.78 24.44
C VAL A 115 7.76 -45.28 25.47
#